data_AF-A0A499UY47-F1
#
_entry.id   AF-A0A499UY47-F1
#
_cell.length_a   1.000
_cell.length_b   1.000
_cell.length_c   1.000
_cell.angle_alpha   90.00
_cell.angle_beta   90.00
_cell.angle_gamma   90.00
#
_symmetry.space_group_name_H-M   'P 1'
#
loop_
_entity.id
_entity.type
_entity.pdbx_description
1 polymer ?
#
loop_
_entity_poly.entity_id
_entity_poly.type
_entity_poly.pdbx_seq_one_letter_code
_entity_poly.pdbx_strand_id
1 'polypeptide(L)'
;MTYESSAVLDAGPSDGVDPDEFVRAAMRWHFDPATGSPYWLDRADRLAFDPRSDVRGAEDLSLFPDLTDELRDVPVADLIPRGYGRGARLVNVFDSGGTTGAPKWVVQLADWMRHSTEQVGKRLRDHGLPTGTQWLTVAPTGPHLVGDVLQRAAGALGGPGLSIDMDPRWVKKLVAAGRNDEVESYTDHLVEQCRRILLTQDIGVLAATTPLLERFANEDELLGRINGSVQAIIWGGTHMDPDTRHLLSTDQREPQGGGREEDRHGPAGQRSAGTPGHRRHGHGHDEVQQVVHPFTAPRAR
;
A
#
# COMPACT_ATOMS: atom_id res chain seq x y z
N MET A 1 13.69 -3.13 -34.63
CA MET A 1 14.74 -2.84 -33.64
C MET A 1 14.11 -2.98 -32.28
N THR A 2 14.45 -4.04 -31.56
CA THR A 2 14.15 -4.18 -30.13
C THR A 2 15.01 -3.14 -29.42
N TYR A 3 14.39 -2.17 -28.76
CA TYR A 3 15.13 -1.29 -27.85
C TYR A 3 15.63 -2.17 -26.71
N GLU A 4 16.95 -2.25 -26.52
CA GLU A 4 17.48 -2.85 -25.29
C GLU A 4 17.19 -1.87 -24.16
N SER A 5 16.30 -2.27 -23.25
CA SER A 5 16.08 -1.57 -21.99
C SER A 5 17.44 -1.27 -21.39
N SER A 6 17.72 0.00 -21.08
CA SER A 6 18.91 0.30 -20.28
C SER A 6 18.76 -0.47 -18.97
N ALA A 7 19.74 -1.32 -18.61
CA ALA A 7 19.67 -2.20 -17.44
C ALA A 7 19.18 -1.54 -16.14
N VAL A 8 19.32 -0.21 -16.05
CA VAL A 8 18.81 0.65 -14.98
C VAL A 8 17.28 0.68 -14.86
N LEU A 9 16.51 0.53 -15.94
CA LEU A 9 15.03 0.54 -15.93
C LEU A 9 14.43 -0.81 -15.54
N ASP A 10 15.21 -1.88 -15.69
CA ASP A 10 14.82 -3.21 -15.22
C ASP A 10 15.11 -3.39 -13.73
N ALA A 11 15.85 -2.45 -13.13
CA ALA A 11 16.13 -2.44 -11.71
C ALA A 11 14.89 -2.08 -10.90
N GLY A 12 14.68 -2.83 -9.82
CA GLY A 12 13.66 -2.51 -8.85
C GLY A 12 14.08 -1.39 -7.88
N PRO A 13 13.11 -0.76 -7.19
CA PRO A 13 13.31 0.28 -6.16
C PRO A 13 14.34 0.03 -5.05
N SER A 14 14.88 -1.18 -4.89
CA SER A 14 15.83 -1.55 -3.82
C SER A 14 17.15 -2.12 -4.35
N ASP A 15 17.39 -2.01 -5.66
CA ASP A 15 18.59 -2.55 -6.31
C ASP A 15 19.78 -1.57 -6.28
N GLY A 16 19.66 -0.47 -5.52
CA GLY A 16 20.76 0.47 -5.28
C GLY A 16 21.14 1.33 -6.48
N VAL A 17 20.24 1.49 -7.43
CA VAL A 17 20.40 2.36 -8.60
C VAL A 17 20.39 3.84 -8.18
N ASP A 18 21.24 4.65 -8.81
CA ASP A 18 21.20 6.11 -8.68
C ASP A 18 19.82 6.64 -9.15
N PRO A 19 19.01 7.26 -8.26
CA PRO A 19 17.69 7.77 -8.61
C PRO A 19 17.71 8.72 -9.81
N ASP A 20 18.75 9.55 -9.94
CA ASP A 20 18.83 10.51 -11.04
C ASP A 20 19.18 9.81 -12.36
N GLU A 21 19.98 8.74 -12.32
CA GLU A 21 20.24 7.90 -13.48
C GLU A 21 18.96 7.21 -13.97
N PHE A 22 18.20 6.64 -13.04
CA PHE A 22 16.91 6.03 -13.33
C PHE A 22 15.95 7.03 -13.97
N VAL A 23 15.80 8.22 -13.38
CA VAL A 23 14.92 9.27 -13.91
C VAL A 23 15.31 9.67 -15.33
N ARG A 24 16.60 9.93 -15.60
CA ARG A 24 17.07 10.25 -16.94
C ARG A 24 16.79 9.13 -17.94
N ALA A 25 16.96 7.87 -17.54
CA ALA A 25 16.61 6.72 -18.38
C ALA A 25 15.10 6.63 -18.64
N ALA A 26 14.28 6.86 -17.62
CA ALA A 26 12.83 6.83 -17.72
C ALA A 26 12.32 7.94 -18.65
N MET A 27 12.87 9.14 -18.58
CA MET A 27 12.54 10.23 -19.50
C MET A 27 12.88 9.87 -20.95
N ARG A 28 14.06 9.29 -21.20
CA ARG A 28 14.41 8.80 -22.54
C ARG A 28 13.44 7.75 -23.04
N TRP A 29 13.06 6.79 -22.20
CA TRP A 29 12.14 5.71 -22.57
C TRP A 29 10.71 6.22 -22.82
N HIS A 30 10.16 7.03 -21.93
CA HIS A 30 8.75 7.46 -22.01
C HIS A 30 8.49 8.53 -23.08
N PHE A 31 9.51 9.29 -23.48
CA PHE A 31 9.40 10.37 -24.46
C PHE A 31 10.13 10.11 -25.79
N ASP A 32 10.68 8.91 -26.00
CA ASP A 32 11.17 8.50 -27.32
C ASP A 32 9.99 7.99 -28.18
N PRO A 33 9.80 8.48 -29.42
CA PRO A 33 8.69 8.08 -30.28
C PRO A 33 8.56 6.57 -30.55
N ALA A 34 9.66 5.83 -30.45
CA ALA A 34 9.71 4.39 -30.65
C ALA A 34 9.30 3.60 -29.41
N THR A 35 9.50 4.14 -28.20
CA THR A 35 9.28 3.40 -26.94
C THR A 35 8.18 3.96 -26.05
N GLY A 36 7.92 5.26 -26.11
CA GLY A 36 6.95 5.97 -25.28
C GLY A 36 5.52 5.49 -25.45
N SER A 37 4.67 5.80 -24.47
CA SER A 37 3.23 5.55 -24.58
C SER A 37 2.56 6.65 -25.41
N PRO A 38 1.49 6.34 -26.18
CA PRO A 38 0.76 7.36 -26.93
C PRO A 38 0.36 8.57 -26.08
N TYR A 39 -0.04 8.36 -24.83
CA TYR A 39 -0.36 9.41 -23.87
C TYR A 39 0.81 10.36 -23.60
N TRP A 40 1.99 9.84 -23.25
CA TRP A 40 3.14 10.68 -22.93
C TRP A 40 3.72 11.37 -24.18
N LEU A 41 3.65 10.71 -25.34
CA LEU A 41 4.10 11.29 -26.61
C LEU A 41 3.21 12.46 -27.06
N ASP A 42 1.88 12.35 -26.93
CA ASP A 42 0.97 13.48 -27.17
C ASP A 42 1.17 14.62 -26.14
N ARG A 43 1.49 14.25 -24.89
CA ARG A 43 1.75 15.23 -23.83
C ARG A 43 3.02 16.03 -24.05
N ALA A 44 4.06 15.44 -24.62
CA ALA A 44 5.36 16.06 -24.82
C ALA A 44 5.24 17.45 -25.49
N ASP A 45 4.39 17.56 -26.51
CA ASP A 45 4.16 18.80 -27.27
C ASP A 45 3.40 19.88 -26.49
N ARG A 46 2.80 19.52 -25.34
CA ARG A 46 1.98 20.41 -24.50
C ARG A 46 2.69 20.85 -23.22
N LEU A 47 3.86 20.29 -22.93
CA LEU A 47 4.68 20.68 -21.78
C LEU A 47 5.43 21.97 -22.09
N ALA A 48 5.68 22.78 -21.05
CA ALA A 48 6.45 24.02 -21.16
C ALA A 48 7.97 23.78 -21.17
N PHE A 49 8.42 22.53 -21.17
CA PHE A 49 9.80 22.08 -21.09
C PHE A 49 9.97 20.79 -21.93
N ASP A 50 11.21 20.44 -22.31
CA ASP A 50 11.52 19.15 -22.94
C ASP A 50 11.93 18.15 -21.85
N PRO A 51 11.10 17.11 -21.57
CA PRO A 51 11.40 16.11 -20.54
C PRO A 51 12.74 15.40 -20.72
N ARG A 52 13.25 15.29 -21.94
CA ARG A 52 14.49 14.54 -22.21
C ARG A 52 15.74 15.37 -21.95
N SER A 53 15.66 16.71 -22.00
CA SER A 53 16.81 17.60 -21.75
C SER A 53 16.76 18.31 -20.41
N ASP A 54 15.54 18.62 -19.95
CA ASP A 54 15.33 19.53 -18.83
C ASP A 54 15.13 18.78 -17.51
N VAL A 55 14.71 17.51 -17.54
CA VAL A 55 14.63 16.64 -16.37
C VAL A 55 15.94 15.85 -16.22
N ARG A 56 16.78 16.28 -15.29
CA ARG A 56 18.13 15.73 -15.06
C ARG A 56 18.21 14.86 -13.82
N GLY A 57 17.23 14.94 -12.92
CA GLY A 57 17.15 14.13 -11.71
C GLY A 57 15.77 14.12 -11.08
N ALA A 58 15.66 13.48 -9.91
CA ALA A 58 14.40 13.31 -9.21
C ALA A 58 13.74 14.65 -8.81
N GLU A 59 14.53 15.67 -8.50
CA GLU A 59 14.00 17.01 -8.13
C GLU A 59 13.25 17.67 -9.29
N ASP A 60 13.72 17.46 -10.53
CA ASP A 60 13.14 18.04 -11.74
C ASP A 60 11.79 17.41 -12.11
N LEU A 61 11.42 16.27 -11.50
CA LEU A 61 10.07 15.71 -11.66
C LEU A 61 8.98 16.67 -11.19
N SER A 62 9.31 17.64 -10.33
CA SER A 62 8.42 18.71 -9.92
C SER A 62 8.02 19.68 -11.05
N LEU A 63 8.70 19.62 -12.20
CA LEU A 63 8.31 20.37 -13.41
C LEU A 63 7.01 19.83 -14.02
N PHE A 64 6.70 18.54 -13.82
CA PHE A 64 5.46 17.97 -14.32
C PHE A 64 4.25 18.51 -13.55
N PRO A 65 3.20 18.98 -14.26
CA PRO A 65 1.95 19.32 -13.61
C PRO A 65 1.25 18.06 -13.07
N ASP A 66 0.27 18.23 -12.19
CA ASP A 66 -0.63 17.16 -11.83
C ASP A 66 -1.54 16.80 -13.02
N LEU A 67 -1.34 15.61 -13.59
CA LEU A 67 -2.09 15.08 -14.73
C LEU A 67 -3.14 14.06 -14.33
N THR A 68 -3.34 13.85 -13.02
CA THR A 68 -4.11 12.75 -12.48
C THR A 68 -5.56 12.74 -12.93
N ASP A 69 -6.18 13.92 -13.12
CA ASP A 69 -7.58 14.01 -13.55
C ASP A 69 -7.83 13.60 -15.00
N GLU A 70 -6.81 13.67 -15.85
CA GLU A 70 -6.94 13.30 -17.27
C GLU A 70 -7.09 11.79 -17.46
N LEU A 71 -6.58 11.00 -16.51
CA LEU A 71 -6.65 9.54 -16.50
C LEU A 71 -8.09 9.00 -16.42
N ARG A 72 -9.09 9.88 -16.25
CA ARG A 72 -10.51 9.54 -16.34
C ARG A 72 -10.93 9.25 -17.78
N ASP A 73 -10.33 9.96 -18.73
CA ASP A 73 -10.76 9.99 -20.13
C ASP A 73 -9.73 9.37 -21.09
N VAL A 74 -8.50 9.14 -20.65
CA VAL A 74 -7.45 8.50 -21.45
C VAL A 74 -7.77 7.02 -21.69
N PRO A 75 -7.79 6.55 -22.96
CA PRO A 75 -7.90 5.13 -23.25
C PRO A 75 -6.76 4.33 -22.60
N VAL A 76 -7.10 3.24 -21.90
CA VAL A 76 -6.12 2.37 -21.22
C VAL A 76 -4.96 1.93 -22.14
N ALA A 77 -5.26 1.67 -23.42
CA ALA A 77 -4.25 1.28 -24.41
C ALA A 77 -3.20 2.38 -24.65
N ASP A 78 -3.56 3.65 -24.49
CA ASP A 78 -2.66 4.79 -24.71
C ASP A 78 -1.71 5.01 -23.53
N LEU A 79 -1.94 4.33 -22.41
CA LEU A 79 -1.03 4.30 -21.26
C LEU A 79 0.09 3.26 -21.43
N ILE A 80 -0.01 2.36 -22.41
CA ILE A 80 0.95 1.27 -22.62
C ILE A 80 2.11 1.77 -23.50
N PRO A 81 3.38 1.72 -23.03
CA PRO A 81 4.52 2.13 -23.84
C PRO A 81 4.70 1.25 -25.08
N ARG A 82 4.92 1.87 -26.24
CA ARG A 82 5.16 1.16 -27.52
C ARG A 82 6.39 0.26 -27.48
N GLY A 83 7.35 0.58 -26.60
CA GLY A 83 8.60 -0.14 -26.44
C GLY A 83 8.43 -1.60 -25.99
N TYR A 84 7.30 -1.93 -25.36
CA TYR A 84 6.94 -3.32 -25.06
C TYR A 84 6.59 -4.13 -26.32
N GLY A 85 6.24 -3.47 -27.42
CA GLY A 85 5.84 -4.09 -28.68
C GLY A 85 4.75 -5.16 -28.49
N ARG A 86 4.90 -6.29 -29.18
CA ARG A 86 3.98 -7.45 -29.03
C ARG A 86 4.13 -8.19 -27.70
N GLY A 87 5.15 -7.87 -26.92
CA GLY A 87 5.42 -8.48 -25.61
C GLY A 87 4.68 -7.78 -24.46
N ALA A 88 3.95 -6.70 -24.73
CA ALA A 88 3.15 -6.00 -23.72
C ALA A 88 2.14 -6.97 -23.09
N ARG A 89 2.36 -7.31 -21.83
CA ARG A 89 1.44 -8.13 -21.05
C ARG A 89 0.81 -7.26 -19.96
N LEU A 90 -0.39 -6.78 -20.26
CA LEU A 90 -1.25 -6.12 -19.28
C LEU A 90 -1.83 -7.19 -18.34
N VAL A 91 -1.57 -7.05 -17.05
CA VAL A 91 -2.10 -7.94 -16.01
C VAL A 91 -3.46 -7.47 -15.56
N ASN A 92 -3.57 -6.17 -15.29
CA ASN A 92 -4.80 -5.59 -14.77
C ASN A 92 -4.92 -4.10 -15.10
N VAL A 93 -6.14 -3.58 -14.95
CA VAL A 93 -6.45 -2.15 -14.96
C VAL A 93 -7.11 -1.83 -13.64
N PHE A 94 -6.49 -0.94 -12.87
CA PHE A 94 -7.07 -0.48 -11.62
C PHE A 94 -7.69 0.89 -11.78
N ASP A 95 -8.59 1.21 -10.86
CA ASP A 95 -9.08 2.55 -10.71
C ASP A 95 -8.76 3.19 -9.36
N SER A 96 -8.63 4.51 -9.42
CA SER A 96 -8.51 5.39 -8.26
C SER A 96 -9.57 6.48 -8.34
N GLY A 97 -10.07 6.92 -7.17
CA GLY A 97 -11.00 8.06 -7.09
C GLY A 97 -12.42 7.80 -7.57
N GLY A 98 -12.82 6.55 -7.87
CA GLY A 98 -14.21 6.20 -8.22
C GLY A 98 -15.23 6.50 -7.10
N THR A 99 -14.76 6.93 -5.94
CA THR A 99 -15.58 7.35 -4.80
C THR A 99 -15.77 8.86 -4.70
N THR A 100 -15.04 9.64 -5.50
CA THR A 100 -15.10 11.13 -5.56
C THR A 100 -15.47 11.65 -6.96
N GLY A 101 -15.76 10.76 -7.92
CA GLY A 101 -16.12 11.10 -9.29
C GLY A 101 -15.91 9.91 -10.24
N ALA A 102 -15.78 10.17 -11.55
CA ALA A 102 -15.45 9.14 -12.53
C ALA A 102 -14.09 8.48 -12.21
N PRO A 103 -13.95 7.15 -12.26
CA PRO A 103 -12.68 6.49 -11.94
C PRO A 103 -11.54 6.96 -12.85
N LYS A 104 -10.34 7.10 -12.27
CA LYS A 104 -9.08 7.30 -12.99
C LYS A 104 -8.45 5.96 -13.25
N TRP A 105 -8.07 5.66 -14.48
CA TRP A 105 -7.56 4.35 -14.87
C TRP A 105 -6.03 4.31 -14.86
N VAL A 106 -5.48 3.23 -14.31
CA VAL A 106 -4.04 2.94 -14.36
C VAL A 106 -3.80 1.51 -14.81
N VAL A 107 -2.75 1.31 -15.60
CA VAL A 107 -2.36 0.01 -16.14
C VAL A 107 -1.31 -0.67 -15.26
N GLN A 108 -1.45 -1.98 -15.08
CA GLN A 108 -0.43 -2.79 -14.42
C GLN A 108 0.18 -3.78 -15.41
N LEU A 109 1.47 -3.61 -15.71
CA LEU A 109 2.23 -4.48 -16.61
C LEU A 109 2.88 -5.65 -15.85
N ALA A 110 3.07 -6.77 -16.53
CA ALA A 110 3.49 -8.03 -15.90
C ALA A 110 4.91 -8.02 -15.31
N ASP A 111 5.81 -7.27 -15.92
CA ASP A 111 7.18 -7.05 -15.44
C ASP A 111 7.19 -6.19 -14.18
N TRP A 112 6.49 -5.05 -14.20
CA TRP A 112 6.29 -4.21 -13.01
C TRP A 112 5.68 -5.04 -11.86
N MET A 113 4.66 -5.84 -12.17
CA MET A 113 3.96 -6.67 -11.19
C MET A 113 4.90 -7.70 -10.57
N ARG A 114 5.74 -8.35 -11.38
CA ARG A 114 6.71 -9.33 -10.87
C ARG A 114 7.69 -8.68 -9.90
N HIS A 115 8.35 -7.59 -10.32
CA HIS A 115 9.35 -6.91 -9.48
C HIS A 115 8.73 -6.34 -8.20
N SER A 116 7.57 -5.68 -8.31
CA SER A 116 6.88 -5.13 -7.13
C SER A 116 6.44 -6.22 -6.15
N THR A 117 5.92 -7.34 -6.63
CA THR A 117 5.51 -8.47 -5.78
C THR A 117 6.70 -9.10 -5.06
N GLU A 118 7.83 -9.30 -5.76
CA GLU A 118 9.07 -9.83 -5.16
C GLU A 118 9.60 -8.90 -4.06
N GLN A 119 9.58 -7.59 -4.29
CA GLN A 119 10.02 -6.60 -3.32
C GLN A 119 9.10 -6.48 -2.12
N VAL A 120 7.79 -6.42 -2.34
CA VAL A 120 6.79 -6.43 -1.26
C VAL A 120 6.96 -7.69 -0.43
N GLY A 121 7.06 -8.86 -1.06
CA GLY A 121 7.30 -10.12 -0.37
C GLY A 121 8.60 -10.13 0.45
N LYS A 122 9.68 -9.57 -0.09
CA LYS A 122 10.95 -9.41 0.65
C LYS A 122 10.76 -8.52 1.88
N ARG A 123 10.16 -7.32 1.71
CA ARG A 123 9.93 -6.39 2.82
C ARG A 123 9.05 -7.01 3.89
N LEU A 124 7.97 -7.68 3.53
CA LEU A 124 7.09 -8.34 4.50
C LEU A 124 7.81 -9.44 5.28
N ARG A 125 8.69 -10.22 4.63
CA ARG A 125 9.57 -11.18 5.31
C ARG A 125 10.56 -10.50 6.25
N ASP A 126 11.18 -9.40 5.81
CA ASP A 126 12.10 -8.61 6.64
C ASP A 126 11.39 -8.01 7.87
N HIS A 127 10.08 -7.74 7.77
CA HIS A 127 9.22 -7.33 8.88
C HIS A 127 8.67 -8.49 9.72
N GLY A 128 9.08 -9.73 9.45
CA GLY A 128 8.73 -10.90 10.26
C GLY A 128 7.32 -11.44 10.04
N LEU A 129 6.67 -11.15 8.91
CA LEU A 129 5.37 -11.76 8.61
C LEU A 129 5.51 -13.28 8.44
N PRO A 130 4.53 -14.06 8.93
CA PRO A 130 4.56 -15.51 8.81
C PRO A 130 4.45 -15.95 7.36
N THR A 131 5.20 -16.97 7.00
CA THR A 131 5.17 -17.61 5.68
C THR A 131 4.32 -18.87 5.70
N GLY A 132 3.65 -19.19 4.60
CA GLY A 132 2.87 -20.43 4.45
C GLY A 132 1.52 -20.43 5.17
N THR A 133 1.11 -19.32 5.80
CA THR A 133 -0.16 -19.22 6.54
C THR A 133 -1.27 -18.65 5.66
N GLN A 134 -2.53 -18.89 6.02
CA GLN A 134 -3.65 -18.31 5.28
C GLN A 134 -3.84 -16.83 5.62
N TRP A 135 -4.14 -16.03 4.60
CA TRP A 135 -4.38 -14.60 4.74
C TRP A 135 -5.87 -14.31 4.58
N LEU A 136 -6.42 -13.43 5.41
CA LEU A 136 -7.74 -12.83 5.20
C LEU A 136 -7.58 -11.36 4.81
N THR A 137 -7.89 -11.05 3.56
CA THR A 137 -7.91 -9.70 3.00
C THR A 137 -9.31 -9.10 3.13
N VAL A 138 -9.48 -8.21 4.09
CA VAL A 138 -10.69 -7.41 4.33
C VAL A 138 -10.53 -6.04 3.67
N ALA A 139 -10.38 -6.07 2.34
CA ALA A 139 -10.20 -4.90 1.52
C ALA A 139 -10.95 -5.07 0.18
N PRO A 140 -11.31 -3.97 -0.49
CA PRO A 140 -11.91 -4.04 -1.81
C PRO A 140 -11.00 -4.74 -2.81
N THR A 141 -11.57 -5.66 -3.59
CA THR A 141 -10.89 -6.34 -4.70
C THR A 141 -11.36 -5.77 -6.04
N GLY A 142 -11.50 -6.58 -7.10
CA GLY A 142 -11.96 -6.10 -8.41
C GLY A 142 -11.00 -5.05 -9.00
N PRO A 143 -11.46 -3.81 -9.26
CA PRO A 143 -10.62 -2.78 -9.85
C PRO A 143 -9.76 -2.02 -8.82
N HIS A 144 -9.70 -2.46 -7.57
CA HIS A 144 -8.95 -1.79 -6.52
C HIS A 144 -7.56 -2.41 -6.32
N LEU A 145 -6.51 -1.58 -6.43
CA LEU A 145 -5.11 -2.03 -6.34
C LEU A 145 -4.80 -2.72 -5.00
N VAL A 146 -5.31 -2.19 -3.89
CA VAL A 146 -5.01 -2.68 -2.54
C VAL A 146 -5.34 -4.16 -2.35
N GLY A 147 -6.49 -4.63 -2.84
CA GLY A 147 -6.89 -6.03 -2.74
C GLY A 147 -5.98 -6.94 -3.57
N ASP A 148 -5.62 -6.52 -4.80
CA ASP A 148 -4.70 -7.27 -5.66
C ASP A 148 -3.30 -7.39 -5.04
N VAL A 149 -2.76 -6.29 -4.49
CA VAL A 149 -1.45 -6.28 -3.81
C VAL A 149 -1.44 -7.23 -2.61
N LEU A 150 -2.47 -7.20 -1.76
CA LEU A 150 -2.55 -8.07 -0.57
C LEU A 150 -2.70 -9.54 -0.94
N GLN A 151 -3.51 -9.87 -1.96
CA GLN A 151 -3.66 -11.25 -2.43
C GLN A 151 -2.36 -11.79 -3.05
N ARG A 152 -1.62 -10.96 -3.78
CA ARG A 152 -0.29 -11.32 -4.30
C ARG A 152 0.75 -11.46 -3.20
N ALA A 153 0.71 -10.59 -2.19
CA ALA A 153 1.59 -10.67 -1.03
C ALA A 153 1.40 -11.99 -0.27
N ALA A 154 0.16 -12.43 -0.06
CA ALA A 154 -0.15 -13.74 0.52
C ALA A 154 0.53 -14.87 -0.28
N GLY A 155 0.34 -14.87 -1.61
CA GLY A 155 0.97 -15.85 -2.51
C GLY A 155 2.51 -15.78 -2.49
N ALA A 156 3.10 -14.59 -2.44
CA ALA A 156 4.54 -14.38 -2.38
C ALA A 156 5.16 -14.88 -1.06
N LEU A 157 4.39 -14.89 0.03
CA LEU A 157 4.78 -15.49 1.30
C LEU A 157 4.38 -16.97 1.42
N GLY A 158 3.87 -17.57 0.35
CA GLY A 158 3.55 -19.01 0.26
C GLY A 158 2.22 -19.40 0.87
N GLY A 159 1.34 -18.44 1.18
CA GLY A 159 0.04 -18.65 1.78
C GLY A 159 -1.13 -18.50 0.78
N PRO A 160 -2.27 -19.18 0.97
CA PRO A 160 -3.48 -18.87 0.24
C PRO A 160 -4.09 -17.55 0.75
N GLY A 161 -4.56 -16.70 -0.16
CA GLY A 161 -5.27 -15.46 0.15
C GLY A 161 -6.78 -15.62 0.05
N LEU A 162 -7.49 -15.43 1.16
CA LEU A 162 -8.95 -15.34 1.23
C LEU A 162 -9.36 -13.86 1.24
N SER A 163 -10.56 -13.57 0.74
CA SER A 163 -11.12 -12.21 0.72
C SER A 163 -12.61 -12.22 0.99
N ILE A 164 -13.16 -11.06 1.32
CA ILE A 164 -14.60 -10.82 1.41
C ILE A 164 -15.08 -9.94 0.24
N ASP A 165 -16.39 -9.88 0.05
CA ASP A 165 -17.02 -8.93 -0.86
C ASP A 165 -17.21 -7.59 -0.17
N MET A 166 -16.56 -6.56 -0.70
CA MET A 166 -16.61 -5.19 -0.18
C MET A 166 -16.71 -4.18 -1.35
N ASP A 167 -17.77 -3.38 -1.35
CA ASP A 167 -17.98 -2.26 -2.25
C ASP A 167 -17.79 -0.93 -1.51
N PRO A 168 -16.59 -0.33 -1.54
CA PRO A 168 -16.33 0.94 -0.87
C PRO A 168 -17.05 2.12 -1.55
N ARG A 169 -17.46 1.98 -2.82
CA ARG A 169 -18.17 3.04 -3.55
C ARG A 169 -19.61 3.13 -3.10
N TRP A 170 -20.23 1.99 -2.85
CA TRP A 170 -21.55 1.95 -2.26
C TRP A 170 -21.56 2.58 -0.86
N VAL A 171 -20.61 2.20 0.00
CA VAL A 171 -20.47 2.80 1.34
C VAL A 171 -20.32 4.31 1.26
N LYS A 172 -19.47 4.84 0.37
CA LYS A 172 -19.31 6.30 0.18
C LYS A 172 -20.62 6.98 -0.24
N LYS A 173 -21.43 6.35 -1.12
CA LYS A 173 -22.73 6.89 -1.51
C LYS A 173 -23.70 6.96 -0.33
N LEU A 174 -23.73 5.93 0.52
CA LEU A 174 -24.57 5.92 1.72
C LEU A 174 -24.15 7.00 2.72
N VAL A 175 -22.85 7.14 2.98
CA VAL A 175 -22.29 8.19 3.85
C VAL A 175 -22.63 9.58 3.32
N ALA A 176 -22.42 9.82 2.03
CA ALA A 176 -22.76 11.10 1.39
C ALA A 176 -24.26 11.42 1.44
N ALA A 177 -25.12 10.40 1.45
CA ALA A 177 -26.57 10.54 1.59
C ALA A 177 -27.04 10.62 3.06
N GLY A 178 -26.13 10.53 4.04
CA GLY A 178 -26.48 10.53 5.47
C GLY A 178 -27.24 9.29 5.94
N ARG A 179 -27.21 8.19 5.19
CA ARG A 179 -27.92 6.92 5.48
C ARG A 179 -27.11 6.05 6.44
N ASN A 180 -26.90 6.55 7.65
CA ASN A 180 -26.01 5.94 8.64
C ASN A 180 -26.45 4.54 9.09
N ASP A 181 -27.76 4.30 9.14
CA ASP A 181 -28.36 2.99 9.43
C ASP A 181 -27.98 1.93 8.38
N GLU A 182 -27.89 2.32 7.12
CA GLU A 182 -27.45 1.41 6.05
C GLU A 182 -25.93 1.23 6.01
N VAL A 183 -25.16 2.24 6.39
CA VAL A 183 -23.71 2.09 6.59
C VAL A 183 -23.44 1.09 7.71
N GLU A 184 -24.20 1.18 8.80
CA GLU A 184 -24.14 0.23 9.91
C GLU A 184 -24.50 -1.19 9.45
N SER A 185 -25.65 -1.36 8.79
CA SER A 185 -26.08 -2.66 8.27
C SER A 185 -25.09 -3.25 7.27
N TYR A 186 -24.45 -2.42 6.44
CA TYR A 186 -23.41 -2.87 5.53
C TYR A 186 -22.14 -3.30 6.29
N THR A 187 -21.78 -2.58 7.35
CA THR A 187 -20.65 -2.95 8.21
C THR A 187 -20.90 -4.29 8.90
N ASP A 188 -22.10 -4.50 9.45
CA ASP A 188 -22.50 -5.79 10.04
C ASP A 188 -22.41 -6.93 9.01
N HIS A 189 -22.82 -6.66 7.77
CA HIS A 189 -22.69 -7.63 6.67
C HIS A 189 -21.23 -8.00 6.39
N LEU A 190 -20.30 -7.03 6.39
CA LEU A 190 -18.87 -7.31 6.23
C LEU A 190 -18.32 -8.14 7.41
N VAL A 191 -18.72 -7.80 8.64
CA VAL A 191 -18.32 -8.53 9.85
C VAL A 191 -18.80 -9.98 9.80
N GLU A 192 -20.04 -10.23 9.36
CA GLU A 192 -20.59 -11.57 9.21
C GLU A 192 -19.82 -12.40 8.15
N GLN A 193 -19.40 -11.79 7.04
CA GLN A 193 -18.52 -12.47 6.07
C GLN A 193 -17.18 -12.85 6.72
N CYS A 194 -16.55 -11.91 7.44
CA CYS A 194 -15.29 -12.16 8.15
C CYS A 194 -15.45 -13.25 9.21
N ARG A 195 -16.54 -13.25 9.97
CA ARG A 195 -16.85 -14.23 11.02
C ARG A 195 -16.83 -15.65 10.46
N ARG A 196 -17.52 -15.88 9.34
CA ARG A 196 -17.55 -17.21 8.70
C ARG A 196 -16.17 -17.71 8.34
N ILE A 197 -15.28 -16.83 7.87
CA ILE A 197 -13.91 -17.19 7.50
C ILE A 197 -13.06 -17.40 8.75
N LEU A 198 -13.01 -16.42 9.64
CA LEU A 198 -12.16 -16.44 10.84
C LEU A 198 -12.47 -17.65 11.73
N LEU A 199 -13.74 -18.03 11.90
CA LEU A 199 -14.13 -19.14 12.75
C LEU A 199 -13.93 -20.53 12.12
N THR A 200 -13.78 -20.62 10.79
CA THR A 200 -13.70 -21.92 10.10
C THR A 200 -12.35 -22.19 9.45
N GLN A 201 -11.56 -21.15 9.18
CA GLN A 201 -10.27 -21.24 8.49
C GLN A 201 -9.13 -20.87 9.44
N ASP A 202 -7.93 -21.39 9.16
CA ASP A 202 -6.72 -21.12 9.95
C ASP A 202 -5.99 -19.88 9.44
N ILE A 203 -6.55 -18.71 9.77
CA ILE A 203 -6.02 -17.42 9.35
C ILE A 203 -4.84 -17.02 10.24
N GLY A 204 -3.65 -16.89 9.64
CA GLY A 204 -2.43 -16.44 10.29
C GLY A 204 -2.10 -14.97 10.02
N VAL A 205 -2.63 -14.37 8.95
CA VAL A 205 -2.50 -12.93 8.67
C VAL A 205 -3.86 -12.31 8.38
N LEU A 206 -4.19 -11.22 9.07
CA LEU A 206 -5.42 -10.46 8.85
C LEU A 206 -5.07 -9.08 8.30
N ALA A 207 -5.55 -8.75 7.11
CA ALA A 207 -5.45 -7.41 6.55
C ALA A 207 -6.83 -6.73 6.62
N ALA A 208 -6.99 -5.68 7.44
CA ALA A 208 -8.29 -5.03 7.63
C ALA A 208 -8.17 -3.54 7.96
N THR A 209 -9.26 -2.78 7.80
CA THR A 209 -9.31 -1.37 8.19
C THR A 209 -9.55 -1.21 9.69
N THR A 210 -9.08 -0.10 10.26
CA THR A 210 -9.23 0.20 11.69
C THR A 210 -10.68 0.07 12.20
N PRO A 211 -11.71 0.61 11.51
CA PRO A 211 -13.10 0.46 11.97
C PRO A 211 -13.58 -1.00 12.03
N LEU A 212 -13.13 -1.86 11.12
CA LEU A 212 -13.49 -3.28 11.15
C LEU A 212 -12.74 -4.03 12.25
N LEU A 213 -11.48 -3.68 12.48
CA LEU A 213 -10.71 -4.21 13.60
C LEU A 213 -11.37 -3.86 14.95
N GLU A 214 -11.86 -2.63 15.12
CA GLU A 214 -12.63 -2.22 16.30
C GLU A 214 -13.93 -3.04 16.45
N ARG A 215 -14.62 -3.35 15.35
CA ARG A 215 -15.80 -4.22 15.38
C ARG A 215 -15.46 -5.63 15.86
N PHE A 216 -14.40 -6.22 15.30
CA PHE A 216 -13.96 -7.55 15.71
C PHE A 216 -13.56 -7.60 17.20
N ALA A 217 -12.93 -6.53 17.70
CA ALA A 217 -12.54 -6.43 19.09
C ALA A 217 -13.72 -6.31 20.08
N ASN A 218 -14.90 -5.87 19.61
CA ASN A 218 -16.11 -5.80 20.42
C ASN A 218 -16.92 -7.12 20.43
N GLU A 219 -16.45 -8.16 19.74
CA GLU A 219 -17.09 -9.48 19.71
C GLU A 219 -16.16 -10.54 20.33
N ASP A 220 -16.48 -11.01 21.54
CA ASP A 220 -15.63 -11.93 22.33
C ASP A 220 -15.17 -13.17 21.53
N GLU A 221 -16.04 -13.74 20.71
CA GLU A 221 -15.75 -14.92 19.90
C GLU A 221 -14.72 -14.61 18.80
N LEU A 222 -14.89 -13.49 18.08
CA LEU A 222 -13.94 -13.05 17.05
C LEU A 222 -12.61 -12.63 17.65
N LEU A 223 -12.64 -11.86 18.74
CA LEU A 223 -11.45 -11.44 19.46
C LEU A 223 -10.65 -12.65 19.95
N GLY A 224 -11.34 -13.63 20.57
CA GLY A 224 -10.72 -14.88 21.01
C GLY A 224 -10.11 -15.66 19.86
N ARG A 225 -10.80 -15.73 18.71
CA ARG A 225 -10.29 -16.41 17.51
C ARG A 225 -9.06 -15.70 16.93
N ILE A 226 -9.11 -14.39 16.75
CA ILE A 226 -8.02 -13.58 16.21
C ILE A 226 -6.78 -13.71 17.10
N ASN A 227 -6.92 -13.56 18.41
CA ASN A 227 -5.81 -13.68 19.35
C ASN A 227 -5.23 -15.10 19.41
N GLY A 228 -6.03 -16.11 19.08
CA GLY A 228 -5.62 -17.52 19.07
C GLY A 228 -4.90 -17.97 17.81
N SER A 229 -5.20 -17.41 16.63
CA SER A 229 -4.65 -17.90 15.35
C SER A 229 -3.90 -16.86 14.51
N VAL A 230 -4.27 -15.57 14.60
CA VAL A 230 -3.67 -14.52 13.77
C VAL A 230 -2.33 -14.09 14.37
N GLN A 231 -1.26 -14.22 13.61
CA GLN A 231 0.11 -13.91 14.04
C GLN A 231 0.53 -12.48 13.67
N ALA A 232 -0.05 -11.95 12.59
CA ALA A 232 0.20 -10.59 12.13
C ALA A 232 -1.10 -9.92 11.64
N ILE A 233 -1.26 -8.66 11.98
CA ILE A 233 -2.31 -7.79 11.43
C ILE A 233 -1.63 -6.73 10.56
N ILE A 234 -2.14 -6.60 9.33
CA ILE A 234 -1.87 -5.48 8.43
C ILE A 234 -3.09 -4.57 8.50
N TRP A 235 -2.91 -3.29 8.73
CA TRP A 235 -4.03 -2.35 8.67
C TRP A 235 -3.72 -1.11 7.86
N GLY A 236 -4.79 -0.48 7.39
CA GLY A 236 -4.77 0.74 6.61
C GLY A 236 -6.12 1.45 6.62
N GLY A 237 -6.12 2.72 6.24
CA GLY A 237 -7.33 3.56 6.21
C GLY A 237 -7.00 4.99 6.64
N THR A 238 -7.67 5.97 6.04
CA THR A 238 -7.39 7.41 6.24
C THR A 238 -7.93 8.01 7.56
N HIS A 239 -8.47 7.19 8.46
CA HIS A 239 -8.95 7.64 9.76
C HIS A 239 -8.34 6.79 10.86
N MET A 240 -7.34 7.37 11.52
CA MET A 240 -6.84 6.92 12.81
C MET A 240 -6.74 8.18 13.65
N ASP A 241 -7.53 8.26 14.72
CA ASP A 241 -7.25 9.26 15.75
C ASP A 241 -6.03 8.79 16.59
N PRO A 242 -5.32 9.72 17.24
CA PRO A 242 -4.11 9.39 18.02
C PRO A 242 -4.34 8.40 19.18
N ASP A 243 -5.57 8.29 19.68
CA ASP A 243 -5.90 7.44 20.83
C ASP A 243 -6.06 5.98 20.39
N THR A 244 -6.66 5.72 19.22
CA THR A 244 -6.68 4.39 18.61
C THR A 244 -5.28 3.91 18.24
N ARG A 245 -4.40 4.82 17.77
CA ARG A 245 -2.98 4.51 17.55
C ARG A 245 -2.29 4.11 18.84
N HIS A 246 -2.52 4.86 19.92
CA HIS A 246 -1.96 4.58 21.23
C HIS A 246 -2.44 3.23 21.76
N LEU A 247 -3.75 2.97 21.78
CA LEU A 247 -4.35 1.72 22.26
C LEU A 247 -3.81 0.47 21.53
N LEU A 248 -3.69 0.51 20.20
CA LEU A 248 -3.13 -0.59 19.41
C LEU A 248 -1.61 -0.78 19.61
N SER A 249 -0.90 0.29 20.01
CA SER A 249 0.55 0.27 20.21
C SER A 249 0.99 -0.02 21.66
N THR A 250 0.21 0.37 22.68
CA THR A 250 0.62 0.27 24.08
C THR A 250 0.37 -1.09 24.73
N ASP A 251 -0.39 -1.97 24.07
CA ASP A 251 -0.49 -3.37 24.45
C ASP A 251 0.73 -4.20 23.99
N GLN A 252 1.66 -3.61 23.24
CA GLN A 252 3.01 -4.13 23.00
C GLN A 252 3.87 -3.86 24.26
N ARG A 253 3.89 -4.77 25.24
CA ARG A 253 4.87 -4.64 26.33
C ARG A 253 6.27 -5.03 25.87
N GLU A 254 7.20 -4.11 26.09
CA GLU A 254 8.63 -4.40 26.19
C GLU A 254 8.89 -5.60 27.12
N PRO A 255 9.87 -6.46 26.82
CA PRO A 255 10.24 -7.56 27.69
C PRO A 255 10.84 -7.01 29.00
N GLN A 256 10.08 -7.11 30.10
CA GLN A 256 10.60 -6.85 31.43
C GLN A 256 11.61 -7.93 31.84
N GLY A 257 12.88 -7.53 31.90
CA GLY A 257 13.74 -7.75 33.06
C GLY A 257 14.36 -9.13 33.27
N GLY A 258 15.53 -9.36 32.68
CA GLY A 258 16.58 -10.19 33.26
C GLY A 258 17.66 -9.29 33.84
N GLY A 259 17.73 -9.18 35.17
CA GLY A 259 18.65 -8.28 35.85
C GLY A 259 20.13 -8.64 35.67
N ARG A 260 20.96 -7.60 35.64
CA ARG A 260 22.28 -7.58 36.29
C ARG A 260 22.69 -6.13 36.53
N GLU A 261 22.82 -5.84 37.81
CA GLU A 261 23.38 -4.67 38.45
C GLU A 261 24.88 -4.59 38.11
N GLU A 262 25.35 -3.43 37.65
CA GLU A 262 26.73 -2.98 37.93
C GLU A 262 26.85 -1.47 37.74
N ASP A 263 27.14 -0.82 38.87
CA ASP A 263 27.52 0.57 39.07
C ASP A 263 28.69 1.02 38.20
N ARG A 264 28.68 2.29 37.77
CA ARG A 264 29.80 3.25 37.96
C ARG A 264 29.45 4.69 37.57
N HIS A 265 29.95 5.60 38.41
CA HIS A 265 29.75 7.05 38.50
C HIS A 265 30.25 7.95 37.34
N GLY A 266 29.41 8.93 36.96
CA GLY A 266 29.67 10.40 36.81
C GLY A 266 30.52 10.97 35.64
N PRO A 267 30.56 12.31 35.42
CA PRO A 267 29.48 13.31 35.50
C PRO A 267 29.44 14.35 34.32
N ALA A 268 28.28 15.02 34.18
CA ALA A 268 27.99 16.40 33.72
C ALA A 268 28.67 17.07 32.49
N GLY A 269 27.84 17.62 31.57
CA GLY A 269 28.26 18.60 30.55
C GLY A 269 27.16 19.20 29.64
N GLN A 270 26.59 20.34 30.08
CA GLN A 270 26.11 21.54 29.36
C GLN A 270 25.35 21.52 27.99
N ARG A 271 24.10 22.04 28.05
CA ARG A 271 23.36 23.04 27.21
C ARG A 271 23.79 23.31 25.73
N SER A 272 22.83 23.32 24.77
CA SER A 272 22.17 24.54 24.22
C SER A 272 21.14 24.26 23.07
N ALA A 273 20.07 25.08 23.01
CA ALA A 273 19.18 25.57 21.91
C ALA A 273 18.88 24.67 20.67
N GLY A 274 17.65 24.43 20.18
CA GLY A 274 16.49 25.30 19.90
C GLY A 274 16.71 26.12 18.61
N THR A 275 16.16 25.85 17.41
CA THR A 275 14.74 25.88 16.95
C THR A 275 14.63 25.25 15.51
N PRO A 276 13.47 25.22 14.80
CA PRO A 276 12.67 24.03 14.51
C PRO A 276 12.74 23.53 13.04
N GLY A 277 12.55 22.21 12.87
CA GLY A 277 12.50 21.55 11.57
C GLY A 277 11.21 21.81 10.78
N HIS A 278 11.37 22.13 9.49
CA HIS A 278 10.33 21.99 8.48
C HIS A 278 10.20 20.51 8.09
N ARG A 279 9.16 19.84 8.60
CA ARG A 279 8.76 18.52 8.10
C ARG A 279 8.03 18.72 6.78
N ARG A 280 8.67 18.33 5.68
CA ARG A 280 8.01 18.17 4.38
C ARG A 280 7.22 16.88 4.40
N HIS A 281 5.92 17.00 4.11
CA HIS A 281 5.05 15.88 3.80
C HIS A 281 5.49 15.29 2.44
N GLY A 282 6.08 14.11 2.48
CA GLY A 282 6.20 13.25 1.29
C GLY A 282 4.88 12.53 1.07
N HIS A 283 4.28 12.73 -0.08
CA HIS A 283 3.17 11.92 -0.58
C HIS A 283 3.71 10.90 -1.58
N GLY A 284 3.27 9.65 -1.43
CA GLY A 284 3.46 8.57 -2.41
C GLY A 284 4.43 7.47 -1.93
N HIS A 285 3.91 6.24 -1.83
CA HIS A 285 4.60 4.95 -1.59
C HIS A 285 4.55 4.30 -0.19
N ASP A 286 3.53 4.57 0.63
CA ASP A 286 3.23 3.78 1.84
C ASP A 286 1.77 3.29 1.84
N GLU A 287 1.45 2.24 1.08
CA GLU A 287 0.13 1.57 1.15
C GLU A 287 0.07 0.45 2.21
N VAL A 288 1.19 0.10 2.86
CA VAL A 288 1.24 -0.80 4.02
C VAL A 288 1.64 0.01 5.24
N GLN A 289 0.66 0.49 6.01
CA GLN A 289 0.91 1.56 6.98
C GLN A 289 1.49 1.11 8.32
N GLN A 290 1.52 -0.19 8.66
CA GLN A 290 2.32 -0.80 9.75
C GLN A 290 1.96 -2.29 9.90
N VAL A 291 2.82 -3.05 10.58
CA VAL A 291 2.61 -4.45 11.01
C VAL A 291 2.56 -4.45 12.54
N VAL A 292 1.56 -5.11 13.13
CA VAL A 292 1.39 -5.28 14.58
C VAL A 292 0.98 -6.72 14.87
N HIS A 293 1.27 -7.12 16.09
CA HIS A 293 0.82 -8.37 16.69
C HIS A 293 -0.62 -8.22 17.24
N PRO A 294 -1.39 -9.31 17.36
CA PRO A 294 -2.80 -9.31 17.77
C PRO A 294 -3.06 -8.68 19.16
N PHE A 295 -4.33 -8.36 19.41
CA PHE A 295 -4.85 -7.66 20.60
C PHE A 295 -4.58 -8.44 21.90
N THR A 296 -4.34 -7.75 23.03
CA THR A 296 -4.33 -8.42 24.33
C THR A 296 -5.64 -8.21 25.09
N ALA A 297 -6.25 -9.30 25.58
CA ALA A 297 -7.40 -9.22 26.46
C ALA A 297 -7.00 -8.65 27.83
N PRO A 298 -7.82 -7.78 28.47
CA PRO A 298 -7.54 -7.33 29.82
C PRO A 298 -7.65 -8.53 30.79
N ARG A 299 -6.58 -8.78 31.55
CA ARG A 299 -6.65 -9.74 32.66
C ARG A 299 -7.67 -9.23 33.67
N ALA A 300 -8.72 -10.01 33.90
CA ALA A 300 -9.59 -9.85 35.05
C ALA A 300 -8.73 -9.76 36.33
N ARG A 301 -8.89 -8.69 37.09
CA ARG A 301 -8.42 -8.59 38.47
C ARG A 301 -9.44 -9.19 39.41
#